data_AF-A0A7S2APF6-F1
#
_entry.id   AF-A0A7S2APF6-F1
#
_cell.length_a   1.000
_cell.length_b   1.000
_cell.length_c   1.000
_cell.angle_alpha   90.00
_cell.angle_beta   90.00
_cell.angle_gamma   90.00
#
_symmetry.space_group_name_H-M   'P 1'
#
loop_
_entity.id
_entity.type
_entity.pdbx_description
1 polymer ?
#
loop_
_entity_poly.entity_id
_entity_poly.type
_entity_poly.pdbx_seq_one_letter_code
_entity_poly.pdbx_strand_id
1 'polypeptide(L)'
;RSASTDGLGSFDQFIMYEIQKVVDNQPPIELIPQSQYNPEDNVDTKRVYRWKFGQLHFNKPTQEEPDGTARMLTPREARLRNVSYASPVFVNITQEVYHINEDESRTLMSEEVY
;
A
#
# COMPACT_ATOMS: atom_id res chain seq x y z
N ARG A 1 4.48 -4.21 -39.41
CA ARG A 1 4.46 -4.53 -37.96
C ARG A 1 3.99 -3.27 -37.26
N SER A 2 2.83 -3.34 -36.59
CA SER A 2 2.07 -2.17 -36.14
C SER A 2 2.69 -1.57 -34.88
N ALA A 3 3.07 -0.28 -34.93
CA ALA A 3 3.62 0.49 -33.81
C ALA A 3 2.65 0.64 -32.62
N SER A 4 1.38 0.22 -32.78
CA SER A 4 0.36 0.28 -31.72
C SER A 4 0.53 -0.78 -30.63
N THR A 5 1.21 -1.88 -30.92
CA THR A 5 1.32 -3.01 -29.98
C THR A 5 2.37 -2.75 -28.90
N ASP A 6 3.39 -1.94 -29.20
CA ASP A 6 4.53 -1.69 -28.31
C ASP A 6 4.13 -0.93 -27.04
N GLY A 7 3.13 -0.03 -27.14
CA GLY A 7 2.61 0.72 -25.98
C GLY A 7 1.72 -0.11 -25.06
N LEU A 8 0.86 -0.97 -25.62
CA LEU A 8 0.00 -1.85 -24.82
C LEU A 8 0.81 -2.95 -24.14
N GLY A 9 1.76 -3.55 -24.87
CA GLY A 9 2.61 -4.59 -24.31
C GLY A 9 3.50 -4.11 -23.17
N SER A 10 4.05 -2.89 -23.27
CA SER A 10 4.85 -2.30 -22.18
C SER A 10 4.01 -1.90 -20.98
N PHE A 11 2.79 -1.37 -21.20
CA PHE A 11 1.86 -1.08 -20.11
C PHE A 11 1.41 -2.34 -19.37
N ASP A 12 1.01 -3.38 -20.10
CA ASP A 12 0.59 -4.65 -19.50
C ASP A 12 1.75 -5.28 -18.70
N GLN A 13 2.96 -5.27 -19.26
CA GLN A 13 4.16 -5.74 -18.57
C GLN A 13 4.43 -4.98 -17.27
N PHE A 14 4.27 -3.65 -17.29
CA PHE A 14 4.45 -2.81 -16.12
C PHE A 14 3.45 -3.16 -15.00
N ILE A 15 2.16 -3.23 -15.34
CA ILE A 15 1.09 -3.51 -14.38
C ILE A 15 1.16 -4.95 -13.84
N MET A 16 1.52 -5.93 -14.68
CA MET A 16 1.55 -7.33 -14.27
C MET A 16 2.79 -7.69 -13.44
N TYR A 17 3.93 -7.04 -13.64
CA TYR A 17 5.20 -7.49 -13.04
C TYR A 17 6.04 -6.38 -12.42
N GLU A 18 6.21 -5.24 -13.08
CA GLU A 18 7.16 -4.23 -12.61
C GLU A 18 6.68 -3.50 -11.37
N ILE A 19 5.38 -3.22 -11.29
CA ILE A 19 4.79 -2.52 -10.14
C ILE A 19 4.90 -3.34 -8.84
N GLN A 20 4.72 -4.66 -8.91
CA GLN A 20 4.92 -5.53 -7.75
C GLN A 20 6.38 -5.49 -7.29
N LYS A 21 7.34 -5.54 -8.22
CA LYS A 21 8.77 -5.39 -7.88
C LYS A 21 9.08 -4.05 -7.22
N VAL A 22 8.43 -2.97 -7.65
CA VAL A 22 8.63 -1.65 -7.03
C VAL A 22 8.16 -1.66 -5.58
N VAL A 23 7.04 -2.32 -5.28
CA VAL A 23 6.51 -2.48 -3.93
C VAL A 23 7.39 -3.39 -3.08
N ASP A 24 7.82 -4.53 -3.61
CA ASP A 24 8.69 -5.48 -2.91
C ASP A 24 10.05 -4.87 -2.52
N ASN A 25 10.52 -3.89 -3.31
CA ASN A 25 11.77 -3.17 -3.04
C ASN A 25 11.61 -2.04 -2.01
N GLN A 26 10.40 -1.73 -1.54
CA GLN A 26 10.22 -0.73 -0.50
C GLN A 26 10.69 -1.28 0.85
N PRO A 27 11.52 -0.54 1.61
CA PRO A 27 11.90 -0.95 2.94
C PRO A 27 10.67 -0.95 3.87
N PRO A 28 10.63 -1.84 4.87
CA PRO A 28 9.58 -1.81 5.88
C PRO A 28 9.56 -0.45 6.60
N ILE A 29 8.37 0.03 6.92
CA ILE A 29 8.19 1.24 7.72
C ILE A 29 8.33 0.83 9.18
N GLU A 30 9.29 1.39 9.90
CA GLU A 30 9.47 1.16 11.35
C GLU A 30 9.11 2.41 12.14
N LEU A 31 8.33 2.23 13.21
CA LEU A 31 7.99 3.27 14.19
C LEU A 31 8.40 2.80 15.58
N ILE A 32 9.23 3.61 16.24
CA ILE A 32 9.64 3.40 17.63
C ILE A 32 9.09 4.58 18.44
N PRO A 33 8.20 4.35 19.42
CA PRO A 33 7.73 5.41 20.30
C PRO A 33 8.89 6.05 21.05
N GLN A 34 8.97 7.38 21.01
CA GLN A 34 9.93 8.13 21.81
C GLN A 34 9.23 8.69 23.05
N SER A 35 9.95 8.73 24.17
CA SER A 35 9.46 9.39 25.38
C SER A 35 9.32 10.88 25.10
N GLN A 36 8.08 11.37 25.10
CA GLN A 36 7.81 12.80 25.11
C GLN A 36 7.96 13.30 26.55
N TYR A 37 8.48 14.51 26.75
CA TYR A 37 8.80 15.12 28.06
C TYR A 37 7.57 15.42 28.94
N ASN A 38 6.55 14.56 28.95
CA ASN A 38 5.46 14.55 29.90
C ASN A 38 5.67 13.40 30.90
N PRO A 39 5.95 13.70 32.18
CA PRO A 39 6.23 12.67 33.19
C PRO A 39 5.01 11.79 33.55
N GLU A 40 3.80 12.15 33.11
CA GLU A 40 2.56 11.39 33.32
C GLU A 40 2.35 10.29 32.25
N ASP A 41 3.02 10.38 31.10
CA ASP A 41 2.88 9.43 30.00
C ASP A 41 3.92 8.31 30.13
N ASN A 42 3.51 7.15 30.67
CA ASN A 42 4.28 5.91 30.56
C ASN A 42 4.24 5.39 29.12
N VAL A 43 5.00 6.03 28.21
CA VAL A 43 5.18 5.55 26.85
C VAL A 43 6.09 4.33 26.89
N ASP A 44 5.61 3.19 26.40
CA ASP A 44 6.40 1.98 26.25
C ASP A 44 7.38 2.14 25.07
N THR A 45 8.55 2.71 25.37
CA THR A 45 9.64 2.92 24.40
C THR A 45 10.31 1.61 23.97
N LYS A 46 9.92 0.46 24.54
CA LYS A 46 10.44 -0.85 24.17
C LYS A 46 9.60 -1.52 23.09
N ARG A 47 8.61 -0.85 22.50
CA ARG A 47 7.84 -1.38 21.36
C ARG A 47 8.36 -0.85 20.04
N VAL A 48 8.41 -1.72 19.03
CA VAL A 48 8.66 -1.34 17.63
C VAL A 48 7.50 -1.84 16.79
N TYR A 49 6.85 -0.93 16.08
CA TYR A 49 5.85 -1.27 15.08
C TYR A 49 6.53 -1.29 13.72
N ARG A 50 6.32 -2.37 12.96
CA ARG A 50 6.87 -2.52 11.62
C ARG A 50 5.76 -2.89 10.64
N TRP A 51 5.66 -2.14 9.54
CA TRP A 51 4.74 -2.45 8.45
C TRP A 51 5.50 -2.84 7.19
N LYS A 52 5.03 -3.91 6.55
CA LYS A 52 5.53 -4.42 5.27
C LYS A 52 4.42 -4.42 4.24
N PHE A 53 4.73 -3.95 3.04
CA PHE A 53 3.84 -4.08 1.90
C PHE A 53 3.97 -5.48 1.30
N GLY A 54 2.83 -6.06 0.92
CA GLY A 54 2.75 -7.38 0.31
C GLY A 54 2.16 -7.33 -1.10
N GLN A 55 1.27 -8.28 -1.38
CA GLN A 55 0.68 -8.44 -2.70
C GLN A 55 -0.22 -7.26 -3.08
N LEU A 56 -0.05 -6.76 -4.31
CA LEU A 56 -0.95 -5.78 -4.94
C LEU A 56 -2.16 -6.46 -5.58
N HIS A 57 -3.30 -5.77 -5.53
CA HIS A 57 -4.54 -6.14 -6.21
C HIS A 57 -5.08 -4.94 -6.98
N PHE A 58 -5.53 -5.19 -8.21
CA PHE A 58 -6.10 -4.18 -9.09
C PHE A 58 -7.57 -4.47 -9.31
N ASN A 59 -8.40 -3.45 -9.15
CA ASN A 59 -9.81 -3.56 -9.51
C ASN A 59 -10.03 -3.12 -10.96
N LYS A 60 -11.29 -3.14 -11.39
CA LYS A 60 -11.68 -2.49 -12.64
C LYS A 60 -11.73 -0.97 -12.44
N PRO A 61 -11.51 -0.17 -13.48
CA PRO A 61 -11.68 1.27 -13.41
C PRO A 61 -13.06 1.67 -12.87
N THR A 62 -13.08 2.43 -11.79
CA THR A 62 -14.28 2.86 -11.08
C THR A 62 -14.22 4.34 -10.75
N GLN A 63 -15.39 4.97 -10.68
CA GLN A 63 -15.57 6.35 -10.23
C GLN A 63 -16.43 6.34 -8.97
N GLU A 64 -15.99 7.07 -7.94
CA GLU A 64 -16.84 7.40 -6.79
C GLU A 64 -17.79 8.53 -7.19
N GLU A 65 -19.08 8.29 -6.99
CA GLU A 65 -20.16 9.26 -7.23
C GLU A 65 -20.47 10.01 -5.91
N PRO A 66 -21.14 11.18 -5.95
CA PRO A 66 -21.36 12.02 -4.76
C PRO A 66 -22.17 11.37 -3.63
N ASP A 67 -22.89 10.29 -3.93
CA ASP A 67 -23.64 9.49 -2.96
C ASP A 67 -22.76 8.45 -2.24
N GLY A 68 -21.46 8.40 -2.54
CA GLY A 68 -20.49 7.47 -1.97
C GLY A 68 -20.49 6.11 -2.66
N THR A 69 -21.25 5.91 -3.73
CA THR A 69 -21.24 4.64 -4.47
C THR A 69 -20.11 4.61 -5.50
N ALA A 70 -19.46 3.46 -5.62
CA ALA A 70 -18.44 3.22 -6.64
C ALA A 70 -19.09 2.57 -7.87
N ARG A 71 -19.00 3.23 -9.02
CA ARG A 71 -19.52 2.72 -10.29
C ARG A 71 -18.40 2.37 -11.23
N MET A 72 -18.54 1.24 -11.93
CA MET A 72 -17.63 0.90 -13.03
C MET A 72 -17.68 1.99 -14.11
N LEU A 73 -16.51 2.45 -14.52
CA LEU A 73 -16.36 3.52 -15.50
C LEU A 73 -15.90 2.91 -16.82
N THR A 74 -16.43 3.39 -17.94
CA THR A 74 -15.93 3.02 -19.28
C THR A 74 -15.06 4.14 -19.87
N PRO A 75 -14.12 3.84 -20.79
CA PRO A 75 -13.27 4.88 -21.38
C PRO A 75 -14.05 5.98 -22.11
N ARG A 76 -15.22 5.65 -22.69
CA ARG A 76 -16.09 6.63 -23.36
C ARG A 76 -16.75 7.56 -22.33
N GLU A 77 -17.29 7.01 -21.26
CA GLU A 77 -17.91 7.80 -20.19
C GLU A 77 -16.90 8.75 -19.54
N ALA A 78 -15.69 8.26 -19.27
CA ALA A 78 -14.61 9.07 -18.72
C ALA A 78 -14.34 10.32 -19.56
N ARG A 79 -14.22 10.15 -20.88
CA ARG A 79 -14.00 11.25 -21.84
C ARG A 79 -15.18 12.21 -21.91
N LEU A 80 -16.41 11.70 -21.96
CA LEU A 80 -17.61 12.52 -22.06
C LEU A 80 -17.84 13.37 -20.81
N ARG A 81 -17.47 12.84 -19.64
CA ARG A 81 -17.61 13.53 -18.35
C ARG A 81 -16.36 14.32 -17.96
N ASN A 82 -15.29 14.26 -18.76
CA ASN A 82 -13.98 14.82 -18.45
C ASN A 82 -13.45 14.38 -17.06
N VAL A 83 -13.58 13.08 -16.76
CA VAL A 83 -13.06 12.45 -15.54
C VAL A 83 -11.93 11.47 -15.86
N SER A 84 -11.07 11.19 -14.88
CA SER A 84 -9.94 10.28 -15.06
C SER A 84 -10.40 8.82 -15.12
N TYR A 85 -9.97 8.11 -16.16
CA TYR A 85 -10.14 6.66 -16.24
C TYR A 85 -9.04 5.94 -15.45
N ALA A 86 -9.27 5.80 -14.14
CA ALA A 86 -8.32 5.19 -13.21
C ALA A 86 -8.97 3.99 -12.49
N SER A 87 -8.13 3.06 -12.04
CA SER A 87 -8.55 1.93 -11.21
C SER A 87 -7.97 2.06 -9.80
N PRO A 88 -8.75 1.75 -8.75
CA PRO A 88 -8.20 1.64 -7.42
C PRO A 88 -7.27 0.44 -7.31
N VAL A 89 -6.15 0.65 -6.62
CA VAL A 89 -5.12 -0.35 -6.35
C VAL A 89 -5.06 -0.56 -4.84
N PHE A 90 -5.13 -1.82 -4.43
CA PHE A 90 -5.04 -2.23 -3.03
C PHE A 90 -3.73 -2.98 -2.81
N VAL A 91 -3.19 -2.88 -1.60
CA VAL A 91 -1.97 -3.58 -1.21
C VAL A 91 -2.22 -4.25 0.14
N ASN A 92 -1.83 -5.51 0.26
CA ASN A 92 -1.87 -6.20 1.56
C ASN A 92 -0.78 -5.61 2.45
N ILE A 93 -1.08 -5.41 3.73
CA ILE A 93 -0.12 -4.86 4.70
C ILE A 93 0.04 -5.87 5.84
N THR A 94 1.27 -6.27 6.10
CA THR A 94 1.61 -7.03 7.31
C THR A 94 2.15 -6.08 8.36
N GLN A 95 1.52 -6.06 9.53
CA GLN A 95 1.98 -5.35 10.71
C GLN A 95 2.62 -6.34 11.69
N GLU A 96 3.87 -6.10 12.03
CA GLU A 96 4.60 -6.85 13.05
C GLU A 96 4.90 -5.91 14.23
N VAL A 97 4.64 -6.38 15.45
CA VAL A 97 4.95 -5.65 16.68
C VAL A 97 6.08 -6.39 17.40
N TYR A 98 7.16 -5.68 17.71
CA TYR A 98 8.31 -6.20 18.43
C TYR A 98 8.44 -5.59 19.81
N HIS A 99 8.98 -6.36 20.75
CA HIS A 99 9.50 -5.88 22.02
C HIS A 99 11.04 -5.85 21.99
N ILE A 100 11.63 -4.77 22.46
CA ILE A 100 13.08 -4.60 22.63
C ILE A 100 13.46 -5.11 24.02
N ASN A 101 14.27 -6.15 24.05
CA ASN A 101 14.79 -6.74 25.27
C ASN A 101 16.02 -5.96 25.79
N GLU A 102 16.49 -6.30 27.00
CA GLU A 102 17.64 -5.64 27.62
C GLU A 102 18.96 -5.88 26.87
N ASP A 103 19.05 -6.96 26.11
CA ASP A 103 20.19 -7.30 25.24
C ASP A 103 20.08 -6.68 23.84
N GLU A 104 19.18 -5.71 23.66
CA GLU A 104 18.83 -5.05 22.39
C GLU A 104 18.24 -6.00 21.32
N SER A 105 17.98 -7.27 21.66
CA SER A 105 17.30 -8.19 20.77
C SER A 105 15.82 -7.83 20.62
N ARG A 106 15.26 -8.08 19.43
CA ARG A 106 13.85 -7.85 19.12
C ARG A 106 13.08 -9.16 19.17
N THR A 107 12.09 -9.26 20.05
CA THR A 107 11.16 -10.40 20.10
C THR A 107 9.85 -10.03 19.40
N LEU A 108 9.43 -10.84 18.43
CA LEU A 108 8.11 -10.66 17.79
C LEU A 108 7.01 -10.97 18.80
N MET A 109 6.14 -10.00 19.05
CA MET A 109 4.99 -10.14 19.96
C MET A 109 3.71 -10.52 19.20
N SER A 110 3.45 -9.86 18.07
CA SER A 110 2.25 -10.10 17.27
C SER A 110 2.51 -9.81 15.80
N GLU A 111 1.77 -10.51 14.95
CA GLU A 111 1.72 -10.31 13.51
C GLU A 111 0.26 -10.28 13.07
N GLU A 112 -0.13 -9.21 12.39
CA GLU A 112 -1.47 -9.02 11.84
C GLU A 112 -1.37 -8.73 10.35
N VAL A 113 -2.27 -9.30 9.56
CA VAL A 113 -2.33 -9.10 8.10
C VAL A 113 -3.63 -8.36 7.78
N TYR A 114 -3.48 -7.24 7.09
CA TYR A 114 -4.53 -6.32 6.66
C TYR A 114 -4.71 -6.36 5.14
#